data_AF-A0A7U0RQ05-F1
#
_entry.id   AF-A0A7U0RQ05-F1
#
_cell.length_a   1.000
_cell.length_b   1.000
_cell.length_c   1.000
_cell.angle_alpha   90.00
_cell.angle_beta   90.00
_cell.angle_gamma   90.00
#
_symmetry.space_group_name_H-M   'P 1'
#
loop_
_entity.id
_entity.type
_entity.pdbx_description
1 polymer ?
#
loop_
_entity_poly.entity_id
_entity_poly.type
_entity_poly.pdbx_seq_one_letter_code
_entity_poly.pdbx_strand_id
1 'polypeptide(L)'
;MNQHNISNESLALSMVLVIIAILISHKEKLALEKDIIWSICRAVVQLIIVGYVLKYIFDVNNAILTVLMVLFICFNAAYNAQKRSKYIDHAFMTSFIAITTGAVLTLVVLVLTGSIEFTPMQVIPISGMVAGNAMVAVGLCYNNLGQRFKSDQQKIQEMLSLGASPKFASAALIRDSIRASLIPTVDSAKTVGLVSLPGMMSGLIFAGIDPVKAIKYQIMVTFMLLSTASLSTIIACYLAYRKFYNARHQLVVSTLK
;
A
#
# COMPACT_ATOMS: atom_id res chain seq x y z
N MET A 1 10.79 20.65 28.83
CA MET A 1 9.67 20.24 27.97
C MET A 1 8.79 19.31 28.79
N ASN A 2 7.58 19.74 29.16
CA ASN A 2 6.62 18.85 29.82
C ASN A 2 6.22 17.77 28.81
N GLN A 3 6.70 16.54 28.99
CA GLN A 3 6.25 15.41 28.19
C GLN A 3 4.77 15.18 28.54
N HIS A 4 3.88 15.57 27.63
CA HIS A 4 2.48 15.15 27.69
C HIS A 4 2.44 13.64 27.51
N ASN A 5 2.38 12.91 28.62
CA ASN A 5 2.16 11.48 28.60
C ASN A 5 0.71 11.25 28.18
N ILE A 6 0.50 10.56 27.06
CA ILE A 6 -0.84 10.14 26.66
C ILE A 6 -1.32 9.15 27.71
N SER A 7 -2.18 9.60 28.63
CA SER A 7 -2.71 8.74 29.69
C SER A 7 -3.66 7.71 29.10
N ASN A 8 -3.79 6.55 29.76
CA ASN A 8 -4.77 5.54 29.39
C ASN A 8 -6.20 6.11 29.35
N GLU A 9 -6.48 7.12 30.19
CA GLU A 9 -7.73 7.87 30.21
C GLU A 9 -7.94 8.72 28.94
N SER A 10 -6.89 9.39 28.45
CA SER A 10 -6.94 10.14 27.19
C SER A 10 -7.20 9.22 25.99
N LEU A 11 -6.59 8.03 26.01
CA LEU A 11 -6.84 6.98 25.03
C LEU A 11 -8.31 6.50 25.09
N ALA A 12 -8.82 6.24 26.29
CA ALA A 12 -10.22 5.83 26.50
C ALA A 12 -11.22 6.92 26.06
N LEU A 13 -10.92 8.19 26.32
CA LEU A 13 -11.73 9.32 25.85
C LEU A 13 -11.70 9.45 24.32
N SER A 14 -10.57 9.19 23.66
CA SER A 14 -10.51 9.19 22.19
C SER A 14 -11.39 8.12 21.54
N MET A 15 -11.67 7.01 22.25
CA MET A 15 -12.62 5.98 21.79
C MET A 15 -14.05 6.50 21.70
N VAL A 16 -14.40 7.60 22.38
CA VAL A 16 -15.73 8.23 22.24
C VAL A 16 -15.96 8.71 20.81
N LEU A 17 -14.92 9.19 20.10
CA LEU A 17 -15.02 9.59 18.70
C LEU A 17 -15.41 8.41 17.79
N VAL A 18 -14.86 7.23 18.08
CA VAL A 18 -15.22 5.98 17.39
C VAL A 18 -16.67 5.61 17.68
N ILE A 19 -17.12 5.72 18.94
CA ILE A 19 -18.50 5.42 19.34
C ILE A 19 -19.48 6.33 18.58
N ILE A 20 -19.18 7.63 18.45
CA ILE A 20 -20.01 8.55 17.66
C ILE A 20 -20.10 8.09 16.19
N ALA A 21 -18.99 7.68 15.58
CA ALA A 21 -19.00 7.17 14.20
C ALA A 21 -19.83 5.90 14.06
N ILE A 22 -19.79 5.00 15.04
CA ILE A 22 -20.61 3.78 15.09
C ILE A 22 -22.10 4.14 15.21
N LEU A 23 -22.46 5.09 16.09
CA LEU A 23 -23.85 5.53 16.26
C LEU A 23 -24.42 6.16 15.00
N ILE A 24 -23.64 6.98 14.30
CA ILE A 24 -24.04 7.56 12.99
C ILE A 24 -24.18 6.43 11.97
N SER A 25 -23.24 5.49 11.92
CA SER A 25 -23.30 4.33 11.00
C SER A 25 -24.56 3.48 11.21
N HIS A 26 -24.93 3.24 12.47
CA HIS A 26 -26.15 2.52 12.83
C HIS A 26 -27.41 3.30 12.43
N LYS A 27 -27.43 4.61 12.68
CA LYS A 27 -28.55 5.48 12.30
C LYS A 27 -28.77 5.51 10.78
N GLU A 28 -27.68 5.57 10.01
CA GLU A 28 -27.68 5.58 8.54
C GLU A 28 -27.76 4.16 7.94
N LYS A 29 -27.88 3.10 8.75
CA LYS A 29 -27.97 1.70 8.32
C LYS A 29 -26.84 1.27 7.36
N LEU A 30 -25.63 1.81 7.57
CA LEU A 30 -24.47 1.52 6.73
C LEU A 30 -23.92 0.10 6.95
N ALA A 31 -24.39 -0.62 7.98
CA ALA A 31 -23.98 -1.98 8.34
C ALA A 31 -22.46 -2.15 8.59
N LEU A 32 -21.76 -1.07 8.93
CA LEU A 32 -20.30 -1.07 9.15
C LEU A 32 -19.90 -1.33 10.60
N GLU A 33 -20.84 -1.37 11.54
CA GLU A 33 -20.55 -1.38 12.99
C GLU A 33 -19.66 -2.55 13.40
N LYS A 34 -20.01 -3.77 12.98
CA LYS A 34 -19.23 -4.99 13.29
C LYS A 34 -17.84 -4.94 12.66
N ASP A 35 -17.74 -4.43 11.43
CA ASP A 35 -16.48 -4.30 10.70
C ASP A 35 -15.57 -3.26 11.36
N ILE A 36 -16.12 -2.13 11.82
CA ILE A 36 -15.37 -1.09 12.54
C ILE A 36 -14.84 -1.64 13.87
N ILE A 37 -15.71 -2.26 14.69
CA ILE A 37 -15.31 -2.80 15.99
C ILE A 37 -14.23 -3.87 15.82
N TRP A 38 -14.44 -4.83 14.91
CA TRP A 38 -13.48 -5.90 14.67
C TRP A 38 -12.14 -5.36 14.13
N SER A 39 -12.19 -4.36 13.24
CA SER A 39 -10.98 -3.71 12.70
C SER A 39 -10.18 -3.00 13.78
N ILE A 40 -10.84 -2.30 14.70
CA ILE A 40 -10.18 -1.58 15.79
C ILE A 40 -9.58 -2.55 16.80
N CYS A 41 -10.34 -3.54 17.27
CA CYS A 41 -9.81 -4.55 18.19
C CYS A 41 -8.59 -5.26 17.58
N ARG A 42 -8.68 -5.65 16.31
CA ARG A 42 -7.55 -6.25 15.59
C ARG A 42 -6.36 -5.29 15.49
N ALA A 43 -6.58 -4.02 15.16
CA ALA A 43 -5.52 -3.03 15.04
C ALA A 43 -4.79 -2.82 16.38
N VAL A 44 -5.52 -2.71 17.50
CA VAL A 44 -4.93 -2.57 18.84
C VAL A 44 -4.05 -3.78 19.17
N VAL A 45 -4.58 -5.00 19.01
CA VAL A 45 -3.82 -6.22 19.29
C VAL A 45 -2.59 -6.32 18.39
N GLN A 46 -2.73 -6.01 17.10
CA GLN A 46 -1.61 -6.03 16.15
C GLN A 46 -0.53 -5.01 16.49
N LEU A 47 -0.91 -3.77 16.84
CA LEU A 47 0.04 -2.73 17.21
C LEU A 47 0.81 -3.07 18.49
N ILE A 48 0.14 -3.65 19.49
CA ILE A 48 0.80 -4.12 20.72
C ILE A 48 1.83 -5.21 20.39
N ILE A 49 1.43 -6.25 19.64
CA ILE A 49 2.31 -7.35 19.27
C ILE A 49 3.51 -6.84 18.46
N VAL A 50 3.26 -6.03 17.43
CA VAL A 50 4.31 -5.47 16.57
C VAL A 50 5.24 -4.56 17.37
N GLY A 51 4.73 -3.77 18.32
CA GLY A 51 5.55 -2.95 19.19
C GLY A 51 6.58 -3.76 20.00
N TYR A 52 6.15 -4.87 20.61
CA TYR A 52 7.05 -5.77 21.34
C TYR A 52 8.04 -6.48 20.41
N VAL A 53 7.59 -6.94 19.24
CA VAL A 53 8.46 -7.58 18.24
C VAL A 53 9.53 -6.61 17.76
N LEU A 54 9.16 -5.37 17.43
CA LEU A 54 10.11 -4.35 16.99
C LEU A 54 11.12 -4.01 18.07
N LYS A 55 10.70 -3.89 19.33
CA LYS A 55 11.62 -3.67 20.46
C LYS A 55 12.72 -4.73 20.48
N TYR A 56 12.34 -6.01 20.41
CA TYR A 56 13.30 -7.12 20.39
C TYR A 56 14.21 -7.09 19.15
N ILE A 57 13.65 -6.85 17.96
CA ILE A 57 14.43 -6.81 16.72
C ILE A 57 15.45 -5.66 16.74
N PHE A 58 15.06 -4.50 17.30
CA PHE A 58 15.95 -3.34 17.41
C PHE A 58 17.08 -3.59 18.40
N ASP A 59 16.81 -4.28 19.52
CA ASP A 59 17.82 -4.65 20.52
C ASP A 59 18.83 -5.67 19.98
N VAL A 60 18.39 -6.67 19.21
CA VAL A 60 19.24 -7.74 18.66
C VAL A 60 20.12 -7.25 17.50
N ASN A 61 19.69 -6.20 16.79
CA ASN A 61 20.41 -5.58 15.67
C ASN A 61 20.99 -6.57 14.63
N ASN A 62 20.18 -7.56 14.21
CA ASN A 62 20.60 -8.61 13.28
C ASN A 62 20.03 -8.39 11.86
N ALA A 63 20.90 -8.38 10.86
CA ALA A 63 20.54 -8.20 9.46
C ALA A 63 19.54 -9.23 8.93
N ILE A 64 19.66 -10.49 9.35
CA ILE A 64 18.77 -11.59 8.92
C ILE A 64 17.36 -11.36 9.46
N LEU A 65 17.23 -10.97 10.75
CA LEU A 65 15.92 -10.65 11.33
C LEU A 65 15.27 -9.45 10.64
N THR A 66 16.06 -8.44 10.29
CA THR A 66 15.58 -7.29 9.50
C THR A 66 15.01 -7.73 8.16
N VAL A 67 15.76 -8.53 7.39
CA VAL A 67 15.30 -9.03 6.07
C VAL A 67 14.05 -9.88 6.21
N LEU A 68 13.99 -10.77 7.21
CA LEU A 68 12.80 -11.58 7.48
C LEU A 68 11.58 -10.73 7.81
N MET A 69 11.75 -9.66 8.59
CA MET A 69 10.66 -8.74 8.91
C MET A 69 10.19 -7.96 7.68
N VAL A 70 11.11 -7.52 6.81
CA VAL A 70 10.77 -6.87 5.54
C VAL A 70 10.00 -7.83 4.63
N LEU A 71 10.43 -9.09 4.52
CA LEU A 71 9.70 -10.11 3.76
C LEU A 71 8.30 -10.38 4.34
N PHE A 72 8.18 -10.43 5.67
CA PHE A 72 6.88 -10.57 6.34
C PHE A 72 5.94 -9.39 6.03
N ILE A 73 6.46 -8.16 6.01
CA ILE A 73 5.73 -6.97 5.61
C ILE A 73 5.27 -7.08 4.15
N CYS A 74 6.18 -7.41 3.22
CA CYS A 74 5.87 -7.57 1.79
C CYS A 74 4.84 -8.68 1.55
N PHE A 75 4.93 -9.80 2.27
CA PHE A 75 3.96 -10.89 2.22
C PHE A 75 2.56 -10.41 2.62
N ASN A 76 2.44 -9.73 3.77
CA ASN A 76 1.16 -9.20 4.25
C ASN A 76 0.61 -8.13 3.30
N ALA A 77 1.47 -7.25 2.78
CA ALA A 77 1.11 -6.25 1.79
C ALA A 77 0.54 -6.90 0.52
N ALA A 78 1.20 -7.93 -0.01
CA ALA A 78 0.74 -8.66 -1.18
C ALA A 78 -0.59 -9.39 -0.97
N TYR A 79 -0.75 -10.03 0.18
CA TYR A 79 -1.98 -10.72 0.56
C TYR A 79 -3.17 -9.76 0.67
N ASN A 80 -2.98 -8.59 1.30
CA ASN A 80 -4.03 -7.58 1.41
C ASN A 80 -4.32 -6.90 0.06
N ALA A 81 -3.29 -6.69 -0.79
CA ALA A 81 -3.47 -6.16 -2.13
C ALA A 81 -4.32 -7.10 -3.00
N GLN A 82 -4.10 -8.42 -2.92
CA GLN A 82 -4.94 -9.39 -3.63
C GLN A 82 -6.40 -9.31 -3.19
N LYS A 83 -6.67 -9.22 -1.88
CA LYS A 83 -8.04 -9.17 -1.35
C LYS A 83 -8.85 -7.97 -1.82
N ARG A 84 -8.19 -6.91 -2.32
CA ARG A 84 -8.86 -5.71 -2.83
C ARG A 84 -9.54 -5.90 -4.19
N SER A 85 -9.20 -6.94 -4.97
CA SER A 85 -9.85 -7.21 -6.25
C SER A 85 -10.50 -8.58 -6.27
N LYS A 86 -11.76 -8.64 -6.70
CA LYS A 86 -12.53 -9.87 -6.89
C LYS A 86 -12.33 -10.48 -8.29
N TYR A 87 -11.67 -9.76 -9.19
CA TYR A 87 -11.60 -10.08 -10.62
C TYR A 87 -10.33 -10.82 -11.04
N ILE A 88 -9.34 -10.95 -10.14
CA ILE A 88 -8.02 -11.50 -10.49
C ILE A 88 -7.70 -12.64 -9.54
N ASP A 89 -7.96 -13.85 -10.01
CA ASP A 89 -7.65 -15.06 -9.27
C ASP A 89 -6.13 -15.23 -9.08
N HIS A 90 -5.77 -15.73 -7.90
CA HIS A 90 -4.39 -16.03 -7.52
C HIS A 90 -3.43 -14.85 -7.70
N ALA A 91 -3.91 -13.61 -7.50
CA ALA A 91 -3.08 -12.41 -7.64
C ALA A 91 -2.01 -12.26 -6.54
N PHE A 92 -1.96 -13.16 -5.54
CA PHE A 92 -0.93 -13.16 -4.49
C PHE A 92 0.49 -13.07 -5.07
N MET A 93 0.85 -14.00 -5.97
CA MET A 93 2.21 -14.10 -6.47
C MET A 93 2.58 -12.88 -7.32
N THR A 94 1.63 -12.37 -8.11
CA THR A 94 1.84 -11.15 -8.91
C THR A 94 1.98 -9.91 -8.03
N SER A 95 1.18 -9.79 -6.96
CA SER A 95 1.33 -8.74 -5.95
C SER A 95 2.66 -8.83 -5.22
N PHE A 96 3.05 -10.04 -4.82
CA PHE A 96 4.26 -10.28 -4.04
C PHE A 96 5.50 -9.91 -4.84
N ILE A 97 5.60 -10.36 -6.08
CA ILE A 97 6.70 -9.98 -6.99
C ILE A 97 6.72 -8.47 -7.18
N ALA A 98 5.57 -7.85 -7.48
CA ALA A 98 5.49 -6.43 -7.77
C ALA A 98 5.88 -5.54 -6.57
N ILE A 99 5.28 -5.78 -5.40
CA ILE A 99 5.51 -5.00 -4.18
C ILE A 99 6.94 -5.23 -3.68
N THR A 100 7.41 -6.49 -3.66
CA THR A 100 8.77 -6.79 -3.20
C THR A 100 9.81 -6.18 -4.13
N THR A 101 9.62 -6.26 -5.45
CA THR A 101 10.55 -5.63 -6.41
C THR A 101 10.58 -4.11 -6.24
N GLY A 102 9.42 -3.46 -6.09
CA GLY A 102 9.35 -2.01 -5.88
C GLY A 102 9.98 -1.57 -4.55
N ALA A 103 9.69 -2.30 -3.46
CA ALA A 103 10.25 -2.03 -2.14
C ALA A 103 11.76 -2.26 -2.09
N VAL A 104 12.24 -3.41 -2.58
CA VAL A 104 13.67 -3.75 -2.60
C VAL A 104 14.44 -2.76 -3.46
N LEU A 105 13.97 -2.44 -4.68
CA LEU A 105 14.66 -1.46 -5.53
C LEU A 105 14.79 -0.11 -4.83
N THR A 106 13.74 0.33 -4.15
CA THR A 106 13.73 1.61 -3.43
C THR A 106 14.67 1.59 -2.23
N LEU A 107 14.63 0.53 -1.41
CA LEU A 107 15.52 0.37 -0.26
C LEU A 107 16.98 0.28 -0.69
N VAL A 108 17.29 -0.47 -1.75
CA VAL A 108 18.65 -0.60 -2.29
C VAL A 108 19.17 0.76 -2.73
N VAL A 109 18.37 1.54 -3.47
CA VAL A 109 18.77 2.89 -3.88
C VAL A 109 19.06 3.76 -2.64
N LEU A 110 18.18 3.78 -1.65
CA LEU A 110 18.34 4.61 -0.44
C LEU A 110 19.58 4.22 0.39
N VAL A 111 19.88 2.92 0.49
CA VAL A 111 21.06 2.43 1.21
C VAL A 111 22.34 2.75 0.44
N LEU A 112 22.35 2.54 -0.88
CA LEU A 112 23.53 2.80 -1.73
C LEU A 112 23.86 4.30 -1.82
N THR A 113 22.86 5.17 -1.80
CA THR A 113 23.07 6.63 -1.78
C THR A 113 23.48 7.15 -0.40
N GLY A 114 23.56 6.28 0.62
CA GLY A 114 23.84 6.68 2.00
C GLY A 114 22.74 7.53 2.62
N SER A 115 21.53 7.52 2.04
CA SER A 115 20.39 8.28 2.55
C SER A 115 19.76 7.62 3.77
N ILE A 116 19.90 6.29 3.89
CA ILE A 116 19.54 5.51 5.07
C ILE A 116 20.65 4.51 5.38
N GLU A 117 20.85 4.22 6.66
CA GLU A 117 21.72 3.13 7.08
C GLU A 117 20.93 1.82 7.12
N PHE A 118 21.60 0.70 6.80
CA PHE A 118 20.99 -0.63 6.88
C PHE A 118 20.90 -1.10 8.34
N THR A 119 20.10 -0.37 9.13
CA THR A 119 19.80 -0.69 10.53
C THR A 119 18.31 -1.05 10.66
N PRO A 120 17.95 -1.99 11.56
CA PRO A 120 16.56 -2.41 11.72
C PRO A 120 15.61 -1.23 12.00
N MET A 121 16.07 -0.25 12.77
CA MET A 121 15.31 0.93 13.18
C MET A 121 14.93 1.85 12.00
N GLN A 122 15.73 1.88 10.92
CA GLN A 122 15.42 2.66 9.71
C GLN A 122 14.73 1.79 8.65
N VAL A 123 15.28 0.61 8.38
CA VAL A 123 14.83 -0.24 7.27
C VAL A 123 13.41 -0.76 7.49
N ILE A 124 13.05 -1.20 8.70
CA ILE A 124 11.75 -1.83 8.95
C ILE A 124 10.58 -0.83 8.82
N PRO A 125 10.62 0.36 9.45
CA PRO A 125 9.57 1.36 9.27
C PRO A 125 9.46 1.85 7.83
N ILE A 126 10.59 2.09 7.16
CA ILE A 126 10.60 2.52 5.76
C ILE A 126 9.96 1.47 4.88
N SER A 127 10.36 0.20 5.04
CA SER A 127 9.77 -0.94 4.33
C SER A 127 8.26 -1.03 4.55
N GLY A 128 7.80 -0.83 5.79
CA GLY A 128 6.38 -0.74 6.13
C GLY A 128 5.63 0.32 5.34
N MET A 129 6.20 1.53 5.24
CA MET A 129 5.60 2.63 4.51
C MET A 129 5.57 2.38 2.99
N VAL A 130 6.70 1.97 2.38
CA VAL A 130 6.73 1.72 0.92
C VAL A 130 5.87 0.52 0.53
N ALA A 131 5.92 -0.59 1.28
CA ALA A 131 5.08 -1.74 1.00
C ALA A 131 3.59 -1.46 1.24
N GLY A 132 3.25 -0.70 2.29
CA GLY A 132 1.88 -0.28 2.57
C GLY A 132 1.29 0.62 1.48
N ASN A 133 2.05 1.59 1.01
CA ASN A 133 1.62 2.47 -0.08
C ASN A 133 1.50 1.69 -1.41
N ALA A 134 2.46 0.82 -1.72
CA ALA A 134 2.40 -0.08 -2.88
C ALA A 134 1.20 -1.03 -2.83
N MET A 135 0.87 -1.60 -1.65
CA MET A 135 -0.31 -2.44 -1.45
C MET A 135 -1.61 -1.71 -1.84
N VAL A 136 -1.76 -0.47 -1.41
CA VAL A 136 -2.95 0.34 -1.71
C VAL A 136 -3.04 0.60 -3.22
N ALA A 137 -1.95 1.03 -3.84
CA ALA A 137 -1.90 1.34 -5.27
C ALA A 137 -2.13 0.09 -6.14
N VAL A 138 -1.44 -1.02 -5.87
CA VAL A 138 -1.60 -2.30 -6.57
C VAL A 138 -3.03 -2.83 -6.43
N GLY A 139 -3.59 -2.83 -5.22
CA GLY A 139 -4.96 -3.28 -5.00
C GLY A 139 -6.00 -2.43 -5.74
N LEU A 140 -5.80 -1.11 -5.81
CA LEU A 140 -6.66 -0.23 -6.59
C LEU A 140 -6.49 -0.48 -8.10
N CYS A 141 -5.27 -0.73 -8.55
CA CYS A 141 -4.99 -1.09 -9.94
C CYS A 141 -5.72 -2.36 -10.35
N TYR A 142 -5.68 -3.41 -9.51
CA TYR A 142 -6.39 -4.66 -9.78
C TYR A 142 -7.90 -4.51 -9.82
N ASN A 143 -8.47 -3.67 -8.97
CA ASN A 143 -9.90 -3.40 -8.99
C ASN A 143 -10.29 -2.64 -10.27
N ASN A 144 -9.56 -1.57 -10.60
CA ASN A 144 -9.79 -0.79 -11.82
C ASN A 144 -9.61 -1.63 -13.09
N LEU A 145 -8.57 -2.46 -13.13
CA LEU A 145 -8.28 -3.33 -14.27
C LEU A 145 -9.41 -4.35 -14.46
N GLY A 146 -9.78 -5.06 -13.39
CA GLY A 146 -10.88 -6.02 -13.43
C GLY A 146 -12.21 -5.40 -13.86
N GLN A 147 -12.57 -4.25 -13.28
CA GLN A 147 -13.77 -3.51 -13.67
C GLN A 147 -13.75 -3.11 -15.15
N ARG A 148 -12.63 -2.62 -15.65
CA ARG A 148 -12.50 -2.21 -17.06
C ARG A 148 -12.56 -3.40 -18.02
N PHE A 149 -11.91 -4.51 -17.70
CA PHE A 149 -12.00 -5.74 -18.49
C PHE A 149 -13.43 -6.30 -18.51
N LYS A 150 -14.17 -6.17 -17.41
CA LYS A 150 -15.58 -6.56 -17.34
C LYS A 150 -16.47 -5.63 -18.17
N SER A 151 -16.29 -4.31 -18.06
CA SER A 151 -17.09 -3.33 -18.81
C SER A 151 -16.80 -3.33 -20.31
N ASP A 152 -15.53 -3.45 -20.71
CA ASP A 152 -15.11 -3.39 -22.12
C ASP A 152 -14.97 -4.78 -22.74
N GLN A 153 -15.55 -5.82 -22.11
CA GLN A 153 -15.43 -7.21 -22.56
C GLN A 153 -15.78 -7.38 -24.04
N GLN A 154 -16.92 -6.81 -24.45
CA GLN A 154 -17.42 -6.88 -25.82
C GLN A 154 -16.42 -6.25 -26.82
N LYS A 155 -15.94 -5.05 -26.51
CA LYS A 155 -14.97 -4.33 -27.33
C LYS A 155 -13.65 -5.09 -27.46
N ILE A 156 -13.18 -5.72 -26.38
CA ILE A 156 -11.97 -6.55 -26.43
C ILE A 156 -12.19 -7.75 -27.36
N GLN A 157 -13.33 -8.43 -27.26
CA GLN A 157 -13.65 -9.58 -28.11
C GLN A 157 -13.75 -9.22 -29.59
N GLU A 158 -14.33 -8.07 -29.91
CA GLU A 158 -14.38 -7.53 -31.28
C GLU A 158 -12.96 -7.31 -31.82
N MET A 159 -12.10 -6.63 -31.06
CA MET A 159 -10.70 -6.39 -31.45
C MET A 159 -9.95 -7.71 -31.68
N LEU A 160 -10.09 -8.69 -30.78
CA LEU A 160 -9.46 -10.01 -30.93
C LEU A 160 -9.98 -10.75 -32.17
N SER A 161 -11.28 -10.65 -32.46
CA SER A 161 -11.91 -11.29 -33.62
C SER A 161 -11.42 -10.70 -34.94
N LEU A 162 -11.06 -9.41 -34.93
CA LEU A 162 -10.41 -8.70 -36.04
C LEU A 162 -8.89 -8.94 -36.11
N GLY A 163 -8.33 -9.82 -35.27
CA GLY A 163 -6.91 -10.19 -35.28
C GLY A 163 -5.99 -9.30 -34.42
N ALA A 164 -6.54 -8.44 -33.56
CA ALA A 164 -5.72 -7.65 -32.65
C ALA A 164 -5.03 -8.55 -31.60
N SER A 165 -3.79 -8.23 -31.24
CA SER A 165 -3.09 -8.90 -30.14
C SER A 165 -3.67 -8.51 -28.77
N PRO A 166 -3.60 -9.37 -27.74
CA PRO A 166 -4.03 -9.03 -26.36
C PRO A 166 -3.39 -7.76 -25.83
N LYS A 167 -2.11 -7.52 -26.16
CA LYS A 167 -1.38 -6.31 -25.78
C LYS A 167 -2.02 -5.05 -26.37
N PHE A 168 -2.43 -5.11 -27.64
CA PHE A 168 -3.10 -3.98 -28.30
C PHE A 168 -4.52 -3.78 -27.75
N ALA A 169 -5.30 -4.85 -27.61
CA ALA A 169 -6.66 -4.80 -27.07
C ALA A 169 -6.71 -4.28 -25.62
N SER A 170 -5.67 -4.55 -24.82
CA SER A 170 -5.59 -4.13 -23.41
C SER A 170 -4.91 -2.78 -23.18
N ALA A 171 -4.26 -2.18 -24.18
CA ALA A 171 -3.32 -1.07 -23.96
C ALA A 171 -3.96 0.13 -23.24
N ALA A 172 -5.16 0.54 -23.67
CA ALA A 172 -5.91 1.61 -23.04
C ALA A 172 -6.34 1.26 -21.61
N LEU A 173 -6.84 0.04 -21.40
CA LEU A 173 -7.28 -0.43 -20.09
C LEU A 173 -6.13 -0.45 -19.09
N ILE A 174 -4.96 -0.94 -19.49
CA ILE A 174 -3.73 -0.96 -18.67
C ILE A 174 -3.33 0.46 -18.29
N ARG A 175 -3.21 1.37 -19.27
CA ARG A 175 -2.82 2.77 -19.05
C ARG A 175 -3.75 3.47 -18.07
N ASP A 176 -5.06 3.34 -18.29
CA ASP A 176 -6.05 4.01 -17.46
C ASP A 176 -6.11 3.42 -16.05
N SER A 177 -5.95 2.10 -15.92
CA SER A 177 -5.93 1.42 -14.62
C SER A 177 -4.74 1.87 -13.78
N ILE A 178 -3.54 1.92 -14.39
CA ILE A 178 -2.32 2.42 -13.74
C ILE A 178 -2.52 3.88 -13.32
N ARG A 179 -2.97 4.74 -14.24
CA ARG A 179 -3.20 6.17 -13.95
C ARG A 179 -4.17 6.33 -12.79
N ALA A 180 -5.34 5.69 -12.85
CA ALA A 180 -6.36 5.79 -11.81
C ALA A 180 -5.84 5.31 -10.44
N SER A 181 -5.02 4.27 -10.40
CA SER A 181 -4.46 3.77 -9.14
C SER A 181 -3.38 4.68 -8.52
N LEU A 182 -2.72 5.51 -9.31
CA LEU A 182 -1.66 6.40 -8.83
C LEU A 182 -2.16 7.79 -8.42
N ILE A 183 -3.39 8.17 -8.81
CA ILE A 183 -4.00 9.46 -8.44
C ILE A 183 -3.91 9.74 -6.93
N PRO A 184 -4.29 8.82 -6.01
CA PRO A 184 -4.22 9.11 -4.58
C PRO A 184 -2.80 9.37 -4.07
N THR A 185 -1.81 8.69 -4.64
CA THR A 185 -0.41 8.86 -4.25
C THR A 185 0.14 10.20 -4.74
N VAL A 186 -0.23 10.59 -5.97
CA VAL A 186 0.12 11.90 -6.54
C VAL A 186 -0.56 13.05 -5.79
N ASP A 187 -1.84 12.89 -5.43
CA ASP A 187 -2.59 13.92 -4.71
C ASP A 187 -2.13 14.04 -3.26
N SER A 188 -1.75 12.93 -2.61
CA SER A 188 -1.06 12.98 -1.32
C SER A 188 0.25 13.77 -1.42
N ALA A 189 1.08 13.53 -2.45
CA ALA A 189 2.32 14.27 -2.64
C ALA A 189 2.11 15.77 -2.87
N LYS A 190 1.04 16.19 -3.55
CA LYS A 190 0.69 17.62 -3.73
C LYS A 190 0.28 18.33 -2.45
N THR A 191 -0.25 17.58 -1.48
CA THR A 191 -0.84 18.13 -0.25
C THR A 191 0.12 18.10 0.94
N VAL A 192 1.23 17.34 0.85
CA VAL A 192 2.30 17.30 1.85
C VAL A 192 2.89 18.70 2.04
N GLY A 193 2.90 19.17 3.29
CA GLY A 193 3.47 20.46 3.69
C GLY A 193 2.53 21.65 3.56
N LEU A 194 1.40 21.52 2.84
CA LEU A 194 0.38 22.57 2.73
C LEU A 194 -0.87 22.27 3.55
N VAL A 195 -1.44 21.06 3.38
CA VAL A 195 -2.69 20.64 4.04
C VAL A 195 -2.42 19.65 5.15
N SER A 196 -1.41 18.78 4.96
CA SER A 196 -1.01 17.80 5.96
C SER A 196 0.47 17.94 6.27
N LEU A 197 0.79 18.09 7.55
CA LEU A 197 2.14 17.88 8.06
C LEU A 197 2.32 16.39 8.35
N PRO A 198 3.21 15.69 7.64
CA PRO A 198 3.38 14.24 7.84
C PRO A 198 3.81 13.91 9.26
N GLY A 199 3.20 12.88 9.84
CA GLY A 199 3.45 12.50 11.24
C GLY A 199 4.91 12.16 11.54
N MET A 200 5.64 11.56 10.58
CA MET A 200 7.08 11.30 10.72
C MET A 200 7.89 12.61 10.81
N MET A 201 7.58 13.61 9.97
CA MET A 201 8.23 14.92 10.01
C MET A 201 7.98 15.61 11.36
N SER A 202 6.73 15.66 11.82
CA SER A 202 6.39 16.21 13.13
C SER A 202 7.07 15.44 14.28
N GLY A 203 7.14 14.10 14.18
CA GLY A 203 7.81 13.25 15.16
C GLY A 203 9.30 13.53 15.29
N LEU A 204 10.01 13.72 14.16
CA LEU A 204 11.43 14.11 14.17
C LEU A 204 11.63 15.49 14.81
N ILE A 205 10.75 16.45 14.51
CA ILE A 205 10.80 17.79 15.10
C ILE A 205 10.57 17.72 16.62
N PHE A 206 9.60 16.93 17.09
CA PHE A 206 9.36 16.71 18.52
C PHE A 206 10.51 15.98 19.22
N ALA A 207 11.25 15.14 18.49
CA ALA A 207 12.46 14.50 18.96
C ALA A 207 13.69 15.45 18.99
N GLY A 208 13.52 16.73 18.64
CA GLY A 208 14.58 17.74 18.68
C GLY A 208 15.48 17.77 17.44
N ILE A 209 15.12 17.06 16.37
CA ILE A 209 15.82 17.15 15.09
C ILE A 209 15.51 18.51 14.45
N ASP A 210 16.55 19.14 13.90
CA ASP A 210 16.44 20.39 13.15
C ASP A 210 15.33 20.31 12.07
N PRO A 211 14.38 21.27 12.02
CA PRO A 211 13.28 21.26 11.06
C PRO A 211 13.73 21.17 9.60
N VAL A 212 14.85 21.80 9.23
CA VAL A 212 15.36 21.75 7.85
C VAL A 212 15.83 20.34 7.49
N LYS A 213 16.47 19.63 8.44
CA LYS A 213 16.79 18.20 8.27
C LYS A 213 15.52 17.34 8.16
N ALA A 214 14.53 17.57 9.02
CA ALA A 214 13.26 16.83 8.98
C ALA A 214 12.53 17.00 7.64
N ILE A 215 12.55 18.21 7.06
CA ILE A 215 11.98 18.48 5.73
C ILE A 215 12.70 17.69 4.65
N LYS A 216 14.03 17.62 4.66
CA LYS A 216 14.80 16.83 3.66
C LYS A 216 14.43 15.34 3.71
N TYR A 217 14.32 14.77 4.91
CA TYR A 217 13.83 13.40 5.09
C TYR A 217 12.41 13.23 4.54
N GLN A 218 11.52 14.19 4.79
CA GLN A 218 10.15 14.10 4.30
C GLN A 218 10.05 14.19 2.78
N ILE A 219 10.86 15.03 2.12
CA ILE A 219 10.93 15.09 0.66
C ILE A 219 11.39 13.74 0.09
N MET A 220 12.43 13.14 0.69
CA MET A 220 12.91 11.82 0.32
C MET A 220 11.81 10.75 0.48
N VAL A 221 11.07 10.77 1.60
CA VAL A 221 9.94 9.87 1.86
C VAL A 221 8.83 10.06 0.81
N THR A 222 8.53 11.28 0.40
CA THR A 222 7.51 11.51 -0.63
C THR A 222 7.95 10.92 -1.99
N PHE A 223 9.21 11.10 -2.38
CA PHE A 223 9.75 10.55 -3.63
C PHE A 223 9.83 9.02 -3.63
N MET A 224 10.25 8.42 -2.50
CA MET A 224 10.35 6.97 -2.40
C MET A 224 8.97 6.30 -2.47
N LEU A 225 7.93 6.90 -1.85
CA LEU A 225 6.56 6.39 -1.89
C LEU A 225 5.98 6.47 -3.30
N LEU A 226 6.11 7.63 -3.95
CA LEU A 226 5.68 7.80 -5.35
C LEU A 226 6.36 6.80 -6.29
N SER A 227 7.67 6.62 -6.14
CA SER A 227 8.45 5.71 -6.98
C SER A 227 8.05 4.26 -6.76
N THR A 228 7.98 3.83 -5.49
CA THR A 228 7.60 2.45 -5.15
C THR A 228 6.19 2.12 -5.59
N ALA A 229 5.23 3.02 -5.36
CA ALA A 229 3.86 2.83 -5.81
C ALA A 229 3.77 2.73 -7.33
N SER A 230 4.45 3.61 -8.05
CA SER A 230 4.46 3.61 -9.51
C SER A 230 5.04 2.33 -10.07
N LEU A 231 6.25 1.95 -9.63
CA LEU A 231 6.94 0.74 -10.10
C LEU A 231 6.14 -0.53 -9.76
N SER A 232 5.70 -0.68 -8.51
CA SER A 232 4.92 -1.84 -8.08
C SER A 232 3.62 -1.95 -8.88
N THR A 233 2.92 -0.83 -9.09
CA THR A 233 1.67 -0.80 -9.84
C THR A 233 1.88 -1.17 -11.31
N ILE A 234 2.92 -0.64 -11.95
CA ILE A 234 3.26 -0.96 -13.35
C ILE A 234 3.56 -2.45 -13.49
N ILE A 235 4.45 -2.99 -12.64
CA ILE A 235 4.81 -4.42 -12.67
C ILE A 235 3.57 -5.28 -12.40
N ALA A 236 2.79 -4.95 -11.38
CA ALA A 236 1.58 -5.69 -11.04
C ALA A 236 0.56 -5.69 -12.19
N CYS A 237 0.34 -4.55 -12.84
CA CYS A 237 -0.60 -4.43 -13.95
C CYS A 237 -0.16 -5.26 -15.16
N TYR A 238 1.13 -5.17 -15.53
CA TYR A 238 1.68 -5.95 -16.65
C TYR A 238 1.73 -7.46 -16.38
N LEU A 239 1.88 -7.89 -15.12
CA LEU A 239 1.76 -9.30 -14.77
C LEU A 239 0.30 -9.78 -14.72
N ALA A 240 -0.60 -8.92 -14.23
CA ALA A 240 -2.00 -9.28 -14.02
C ALA A 240 -2.83 -9.29 -15.31
N TYR A 241 -2.60 -8.37 -16.27
CA TYR A 241 -3.42 -8.32 -17.49
C TYR A 241 -3.35 -9.62 -18.30
N ARG A 242 -2.18 -10.31 -18.27
CA ARG A 242 -1.99 -11.59 -18.96
C ARG A 242 -2.93 -12.67 -18.46
N LYS A 243 -3.39 -12.59 -17.21
CA LYS A 243 -4.31 -13.56 -16.61
C LYS A 243 -5.74 -13.47 -17.14
N PHE A 244 -6.11 -12.37 -17.81
CA PHE A 244 -7.40 -12.27 -18.49
C PHE A 244 -7.42 -13.00 -19.82
N TYR A 245 -6.28 -13.49 -20.31
CA TYR A 245 -6.16 -14.19 -21.58
C TYR A 245 -5.68 -15.62 -21.37
N ASN A 246 -6.13 -16.53 -22.24
CA ASN A 246 -5.58 -17.89 -22.30
C ASN A 246 -4.39 -17.98 -23.27
N ALA A 247 -3.76 -19.16 -23.36
CA ALA A 247 -2.62 -19.41 -24.24
C ALA A 247 -2.94 -19.18 -25.74
N ARG A 248 -4.22 -19.18 -26.13
CA ARG A 248 -4.70 -18.91 -27.50
C ARG A 248 -5.09 -17.44 -27.71
N HIS A 249 -4.69 -16.54 -26.81
CA HIS A 249 -5.03 -15.12 -26.84
C HIS A 249 -6.53 -14.81 -26.76
N GLN A 250 -7.35 -15.74 -26.27
CA GLN A 250 -8.78 -15.53 -26.07
C GLN A 250 -9.04 -14.96 -24.67
N LEU A 251 -10.01 -14.05 -24.59
CA LEU A 251 -10.44 -13.47 -23.31
C LEU A 251 -11.15 -14.54 -22.45
N VAL A 252 -10.72 -14.70 -21.21
CA VAL A 252 -11.28 -15.67 -20.26
C VAL A 252 -12.42 -15.03 -19.48
N VAL A 253 -13.64 -15.26 -19.96
CA VAL A 253 -14.87 -14.66 -19.40
C VAL A 253 -15.22 -15.22 -18.02
N SER A 254 -14.80 -16.46 -17.69
CA SER A 254 -15.07 -17.07 -16.38
C SER A 254 -14.42 -16.32 -15.21
N THR A 255 -13.34 -15.57 -15.47
CA THR A 255 -12.59 -14.79 -14.47
C THR A 255 -13.27 -13.44 -14.15
N LEU A 256 -14.32 -13.06 -14.91
CA LEU A 256 -14.98 -11.74 -14.81
C LEU A 256 -16.30 -11.74 -14.02
N LYS A 257 -16.56 -12.79 -13.20
CA LYS A 257 -17.81 -12.91 -12.42
C LYS A 257 -18.00 -11.76 -11.43
#